data_AF-A0A498HV60-F1
#
_entry.id   AF-A0A498HV60-F1
#
_cell.length_a   1.000
_cell.length_b   1.000
_cell.length_c   1.000
_cell.angle_alpha   90.00
_cell.angle_beta   90.00
_cell.angle_gamma   90.00
#
_symmetry.space_group_name_H-M   'P 1'
#
loop_
_entity.id
_entity.type
_entity.pdbx_description
1 polymer ?
#
loop_
_entity_poly.entity_id
_entity_poly.type
_entity_poly.pdbx_seq_one_letter_code
_entity_poly.pdbx_strand_id
1 'polypeptide(L)'
;MSSYSSFNSQSLDCRLLTLSSIDFLSTSLEAVNKTSSILPSFDAEDVKTLLNAILTNQQTCYDGLQSLPSSVGSVSSDLSIPISNNTQLYSVTLAFLTKGWVPKDRNGVPKQPKRHIRFGKELLLLQVGGGKVENSIGVVRVGRVRRSKNSNKQLQSETGVICQCSIGSGFEGYQDTLYTHSRKQLYRECDIYGTVDFIFGDATVVLQNCNIYPRQPNKGQSNVITAQCRMYPDFKTGISIHNCTIEPTPELASSNYKVKTYLGRPWKKYSRTIYIQNSMGSLIDPAGWLAWSGDFALSTLYYAEYNNTGLGSNNTTRVQWPGYHVINARDAANFTISNFLEGDNWLPNTGVPYTGGLI
;
A
#
# COMPACT_ATOMS: atom_id res chain seq x y z
N MET A 1 -28.77 13.49 15.04
CA MET A 1 -28.40 12.08 14.80
C MET A 1 -27.21 11.92 13.84
N SER A 2 -27.02 12.78 12.82
CA SER A 2 -25.88 12.68 11.87
C SER A 2 -24.50 13.12 12.41
N SER A 3 -24.45 13.99 13.42
CA SER A 3 -23.19 14.46 14.02
C SER A 3 -22.50 13.41 14.89
N TYR A 4 -23.28 12.51 15.52
CA TYR A 4 -22.76 11.43 16.37
C TYR A 4 -22.16 10.28 15.55
N SER A 5 -22.72 9.98 14.37
CA SER A 5 -22.17 8.97 13.44
C SER A 5 -20.85 9.42 12.81
N SER A 6 -20.74 10.71 12.45
CA SER A 6 -19.50 11.32 11.93
C SER A 6 -18.37 11.36 12.96
N PHE A 7 -18.70 11.54 14.24
CA PHE A 7 -17.71 11.50 15.32
C PHE A 7 -17.13 10.09 15.52
N ASN A 8 -17.98 9.07 15.46
CA ASN A 8 -17.57 7.68 15.62
C ASN A 8 -16.70 7.19 14.46
N SER A 9 -16.98 7.61 13.22
CA SER A 9 -16.15 7.23 12.06
C SER A 9 -14.76 7.88 12.10
N GLN A 10 -14.67 9.19 12.35
CA GLN A 10 -13.39 9.91 12.40
C GLN A 10 -12.53 9.49 13.61
N SER A 11 -13.15 9.24 14.77
CA SER A 11 -12.46 8.69 15.95
C SER A 11 -11.93 7.28 15.69
N LEU A 12 -12.71 6.45 14.97
CA LEU A 12 -12.27 5.13 14.54
C LEU A 12 -11.07 5.25 13.59
N ASP A 13 -11.16 6.07 12.54
CA ASP A 13 -10.06 6.30 11.58
C ASP A 13 -8.76 6.73 12.26
N CYS A 14 -8.84 7.69 13.18
CA CYS A 14 -7.72 8.12 14.03
C CYS A 14 -7.08 6.96 14.81
N ARG A 15 -7.92 6.11 15.41
CA ARG A 15 -7.46 4.94 16.16
C ARG A 15 -6.77 3.93 15.24
N LEU A 16 -7.27 3.75 14.02
CA LEU A 16 -6.66 2.84 13.03
C LEU A 16 -5.30 3.35 12.55
N LEU A 17 -5.22 4.64 12.23
CA LEU A 17 -3.97 5.31 11.85
C LEU A 17 -2.95 5.22 12.99
N THR A 18 -3.38 5.39 14.24
CA THR A 18 -2.51 5.23 15.41
C THR A 18 -1.99 3.80 15.57
N LEU A 19 -2.85 2.78 15.36
CA LEU A 19 -2.42 1.38 15.40
C LEU A 19 -1.42 1.06 14.29
N SER A 20 -1.65 1.56 13.07
CA SER A 20 -0.70 1.43 11.97
C SER A 20 0.63 2.11 12.29
N SER A 21 0.60 3.28 12.93
CA SER A 21 1.80 3.98 13.36
C SER A 21 2.60 3.21 14.41
N ILE A 22 1.93 2.49 15.33
CA ILE A 22 2.60 1.61 16.29
C ILE A 22 3.31 0.45 15.57
N ASP A 23 2.66 -0.16 14.57
CA ASP A 23 3.27 -1.24 13.78
C ASP A 23 4.47 -0.73 12.96
N PHE A 24 4.38 0.48 12.39
CA PHE A 24 5.49 1.13 11.67
C PHE A 24 6.66 1.44 12.62
N LEU A 25 6.40 1.89 13.84
CA LEU A 25 7.42 2.14 14.86
C LEU A 25 8.09 0.85 15.33
N SER A 26 7.30 -0.21 15.56
CA SER A 26 7.82 -1.52 15.94
C SER A 26 8.74 -2.08 14.86
N THR A 27 8.33 -2.00 13.59
CA THR A 27 9.12 -2.44 12.45
C THR A 27 10.41 -1.62 12.31
N SER A 28 10.30 -0.30 12.51
CA SER A 28 11.44 0.61 12.51
C SER A 28 12.45 0.28 13.62
N LEU A 29 11.94 -0.01 14.82
CA LEU A 29 12.75 -0.37 15.98
C LEU A 29 13.42 -1.73 15.80
N GLU A 30 12.74 -2.72 15.24
CA GLU A 30 13.32 -4.02 14.90
C GLU A 30 14.45 -3.89 13.88
N ALA A 31 14.30 -3.04 12.87
CA ALA A 31 15.35 -2.78 11.89
C ALA A 31 16.58 -2.14 12.55
N VAL A 32 16.37 -1.14 13.41
CA VAL A 32 17.45 -0.48 14.16
C VAL A 32 18.11 -1.43 15.16
N ASN A 33 17.36 -2.25 15.89
CA ASN A 33 17.89 -3.18 16.89
C ASN A 33 18.77 -4.30 16.30
N LYS A 34 18.69 -4.55 14.98
CA LYS A 34 19.58 -5.50 14.29
C LYS A 34 21.01 -5.00 14.14
N THR A 35 21.27 -3.70 14.35
CA THR A 35 22.61 -3.10 14.22
C THR A 35 22.88 -2.07 15.30
N SER A 36 24.06 -2.12 15.90
CA SER A 36 24.54 -1.08 16.83
C SER A 36 25.26 0.06 16.11
N SER A 37 25.33 0.03 14.78
CA SER A 37 26.09 0.98 13.97
C SER A 37 25.24 1.58 12.83
N ILE A 38 25.58 1.29 11.58
CA ILE A 38 24.95 1.85 10.39
C ILE A 38 23.95 0.84 9.82
N LEU A 39 22.77 1.32 9.40
CA LEU A 39 21.80 0.50 8.68
C LEU A 39 22.28 0.27 7.23
N PRO A 40 22.08 -0.93 6.67
CA PRO A 40 22.16 -1.13 5.23
C PRO A 40 21.31 -0.09 4.51
N SER A 41 21.78 0.42 3.36
CA SER A 41 21.13 1.52 2.63
C SER A 41 19.66 1.25 2.32
N PHE A 42 19.27 -0.02 2.17
CA PHE A 42 17.88 -0.39 1.94
C PHE A 42 17.06 -0.24 3.22
N ASP A 43 17.50 -0.86 4.32
CA ASP A 43 16.80 -0.81 5.60
C ASP A 43 16.68 0.63 6.12
N ALA A 44 17.67 1.48 5.83
CA ALA A 44 17.64 2.90 6.13
C ALA A 44 16.51 3.66 5.41
N GLU A 45 16.28 3.40 4.11
CA GLU A 45 15.17 4.00 3.36
C GLU A 45 13.82 3.42 3.78
N ASP A 46 13.75 2.13 4.14
CA ASP A 46 12.54 1.51 4.68
C ASP A 46 12.14 2.18 5.99
N VAL A 47 13.06 2.29 6.97
CA VAL A 47 12.77 2.94 8.26
C VAL A 47 12.37 4.40 8.07
N LYS A 48 13.04 5.13 7.16
CA LYS A 48 12.68 6.51 6.83
C LYS A 48 11.28 6.61 6.23
N THR A 49 10.90 5.69 5.35
CA THR A 49 9.57 5.62 4.74
C THR A 49 8.51 5.34 5.80
N LEU A 50 8.77 4.42 6.73
CA LEU A 50 7.87 4.10 7.84
C LEU A 50 7.66 5.29 8.78
N LEU A 51 8.74 5.97 9.17
CA LEU A 51 8.68 7.18 10.00
C LEU A 51 7.93 8.33 9.30
N ASN A 52 8.12 8.49 8.00
CA ASN A 52 7.34 9.47 7.21
C ASN A 52 5.85 9.08 7.17
N ALA A 53 5.53 7.80 6.97
CA ALA A 53 4.15 7.32 6.98
C ALA A 53 3.48 7.50 8.35
N ILE A 54 4.24 7.36 9.46
CA ILE A 54 3.76 7.66 10.81
C ILE A 54 3.37 9.14 10.93
N LEU A 55 4.23 10.06 10.46
CA LEU A 55 3.95 11.50 10.48
C LEU A 55 2.70 11.82 9.65
N THR A 56 2.55 11.21 8.48
CA THR A 56 1.36 11.35 7.64
C THR A 56 0.11 10.85 8.37
N ASN A 57 0.14 9.64 8.93
CA ASN A 57 -0.98 9.07 9.69
C ASN A 57 -1.42 9.99 10.85
N GLN A 58 -0.48 10.60 11.55
CA GLN A 58 -0.78 11.53 12.63
C GLN A 58 -1.39 12.82 12.15
N GLN A 59 -0.87 13.38 11.05
CA GLN A 59 -1.43 14.59 10.45
C GLN A 59 -2.85 14.34 9.95
N THR A 60 -3.09 13.23 9.24
CA THR A 60 -4.43 12.85 8.78
C THR A 60 -5.41 12.67 9.94
N CYS A 61 -4.97 12.05 11.05
CA CYS A 61 -5.80 11.96 12.24
C CYS A 61 -6.08 13.33 12.87
N TYR A 62 -5.07 14.18 12.98
CA TYR A 62 -5.22 15.54 13.49
C TYR A 62 -6.22 16.36 12.66
N ASP A 63 -6.08 16.34 11.34
CA ASP A 63 -6.97 17.05 10.41
C ASP A 63 -8.40 16.52 10.50
N GLY A 64 -8.58 15.21 10.64
CA GLY A 64 -9.86 14.58 10.92
C GLY A 64 -10.51 15.09 12.21
N LEU A 65 -9.74 15.19 13.30
CA LEU A 65 -10.23 15.72 14.59
C LEU A 65 -10.55 17.22 14.57
N GLN A 66 -9.87 18.00 13.75
CA GLN A 66 -10.16 19.43 13.54
C GLN A 66 -11.44 19.65 12.72
N SER A 67 -11.82 18.67 11.89
CA SER A 67 -13.04 18.73 11.07
C SER A 67 -14.35 18.45 11.85
N LEU A 68 -14.25 18.14 13.15
CA LEU A 68 -15.40 17.80 13.99
C LEU A 68 -16.26 19.03 14.37
N PRO A 69 -17.60 18.87 14.48
CA PRO A 69 -18.48 19.94 14.94
C PRO A 69 -18.13 20.41 16.36
N SER A 70 -18.29 21.70 16.63
CA SER A 70 -17.97 22.36 17.92
C SER A 70 -18.68 21.75 19.14
N SER A 71 -19.79 21.03 18.92
CA SER A 71 -20.52 20.31 19.98
C SER A 71 -19.77 19.12 20.57
N VAL A 72 -18.67 18.67 19.96
CA VAL A 72 -17.79 17.58 20.45
C VAL A 72 -16.36 18.09 20.74
N GLY A 73 -16.17 19.42 20.77
CA GLY A 73 -14.87 20.09 20.80
C GLY A 73 -13.96 19.78 21.99
N SER A 74 -14.52 19.35 23.14
CA SER A 74 -13.73 18.97 24.32
C SER A 74 -12.81 17.77 24.06
N VAL A 75 -13.24 16.79 23.27
CA VAL A 75 -12.42 15.59 22.97
C VAL A 75 -11.31 15.94 21.97
N SER A 76 -11.58 16.81 21.00
CA SER A 76 -10.59 17.29 20.03
C SER A 76 -9.49 18.13 20.71
N SER A 77 -9.85 19.01 21.66
CA SER A 77 -8.87 19.76 22.45
C SER A 77 -7.98 18.85 23.29
N ASP A 78 -8.55 17.83 23.93
CA ASP A 78 -7.80 16.92 24.82
C ASP A 78 -6.83 16.00 24.06
N LEU A 79 -7.16 15.63 22.82
CA LEU A 79 -6.30 14.81 21.94
C LEU A 79 -5.28 15.62 21.14
N SER A 80 -5.52 16.92 20.92
CA SER A 80 -4.63 17.78 20.12
C SER A 80 -3.22 17.90 20.70
N ILE A 81 -3.10 17.99 22.03
CA ILE A 81 -1.81 18.13 22.73
C ILE A 81 -0.99 16.83 22.64
N PRO A 82 -1.54 15.65 22.99
CA PRO A 82 -0.83 14.38 22.79
C PRO A 82 -0.41 14.12 21.34
N ILE A 83 -1.26 14.44 20.36
CA ILE A 83 -0.96 14.24 18.94
C ILE A 83 0.20 15.15 18.50
N SER A 84 0.14 16.44 18.84
CA SER A 84 1.22 17.41 18.55
C SER A 84 2.55 16.99 19.17
N ASN A 85 2.54 16.53 20.43
CA ASN A 85 3.74 16.04 21.11
C ASN A 85 4.32 14.79 20.43
N ASN A 86 3.47 13.87 19.96
CA ASN A 86 3.95 12.69 19.24
C ASN A 86 4.51 13.06 17.85
N THR A 87 3.91 14.02 17.14
CA THR A 87 4.46 14.52 15.87
C THR A 87 5.86 15.09 16.05
N GLN A 88 6.09 15.82 17.14
CA GLN A 88 7.43 16.31 17.51
C GLN A 88 8.39 15.15 17.81
N LEU A 89 7.93 14.15 18.56
CA LEU A 89 8.75 12.98 18.91
C LEU A 89 9.20 12.22 17.66
N TYR A 90 8.30 11.92 16.72
CA TYR A 90 8.64 11.20 15.49
C TYR A 90 9.50 12.03 14.54
N SER A 91 9.31 13.34 14.50
CA SER A 91 10.19 14.26 13.77
C SER A 91 11.62 14.22 14.33
N VAL A 92 11.76 14.17 15.66
CA VAL A 92 13.04 13.99 16.35
C VAL A 92 13.63 12.61 16.08
N THR A 93 12.83 11.54 16.13
CA THR A 93 13.27 10.17 15.79
C THR A 93 13.79 10.08 14.35
N LEU A 94 13.10 10.71 13.39
CA LEU A 94 13.51 10.79 12.00
C LEU A 94 14.84 11.56 11.84
N ALA A 95 15.01 12.65 12.60
CA ALA A 95 16.26 13.39 12.62
C ALA A 95 17.42 12.55 13.19
N PHE A 96 17.19 11.80 14.27
CA PHE A 96 18.20 10.89 14.82
C PHE A 96 18.55 9.76 13.85
N LEU A 97 17.56 9.15 13.20
CA LEU A 97 17.78 8.11 12.21
C LEU A 97 18.65 8.62 11.05
N THR A 98 18.26 9.75 10.45
CA THR A 98 18.95 10.35 9.31
C THR A 98 20.38 10.81 9.64
N LYS A 99 20.66 11.16 10.90
CA LYS A 99 21.99 11.63 11.33
C LYS A 99 22.88 10.52 11.91
N GLY A 100 22.28 9.49 12.51
CA GLY A 100 22.98 8.46 13.28
C GLY A 100 23.11 7.10 12.57
N TRP A 101 22.07 6.65 11.88
CA TRP A 101 22.01 5.29 11.30
C TRP A 101 22.12 5.25 9.77
N VAL A 102 21.97 6.39 9.09
CA VAL A 102 22.16 6.50 7.63
C VAL A 102 23.64 6.80 7.31
N PRO A 103 24.32 6.01 6.45
CA PRO A 103 25.74 6.21 6.16
C PRO A 103 26.02 7.57 5.51
N LYS A 104 27.02 8.30 6.00
CA LYS A 104 27.57 9.53 5.38
C LYS A 104 28.72 9.20 4.42
N ASP A 105 28.88 9.98 3.36
CA ASP A 105 30.06 9.96 2.50
C ASP A 105 31.26 10.68 3.17
N ARG A 106 32.43 10.59 2.53
CA ARG A 106 33.68 11.23 3.00
C ARG A 106 33.62 12.76 3.06
N ASN A 107 32.56 13.40 2.58
CA ASN A 107 32.33 14.84 2.59
C ASN A 107 31.19 15.27 3.55
N GLY A 108 30.71 14.36 4.40
CA GLY A 108 29.68 14.66 5.42
C GLY A 108 28.23 14.63 4.90
N VAL A 109 28.00 14.18 3.66
CA VAL A 109 26.67 14.09 3.04
C VAL A 109 26.15 12.65 3.10
N PRO A 110 24.91 12.37 3.53
CA PRO A 110 24.34 11.02 3.49
C PRO A 110 24.50 10.39 2.09
N LYS A 111 24.99 9.15 2.02
CA LYS A 111 25.11 8.40 0.75
C LYS A 111 23.70 8.09 0.25
N GLN A 112 23.17 8.94 -0.62
CA GLN A 112 22.09 8.52 -1.51
C GLN A 112 22.65 7.64 -2.62
N PRO A 113 21.98 6.55 -3.01
CA PRO A 113 22.31 5.85 -4.25
C PRO A 113 22.28 6.85 -5.40
N LYS A 114 23.30 6.82 -6.27
CA LYS A 114 23.45 7.75 -7.41
C LYS A 114 22.34 7.51 -8.45
N ARG A 115 21.16 8.06 -8.20
CA ARG A 115 20.19 8.51 -9.20
C ARG A 115 19.60 9.81 -8.68
N HIS A 116 19.91 10.92 -9.35
CA HIS A 116 19.35 12.22 -9.03
C HIS A 116 17.82 12.19 -9.21
N ILE A 117 17.08 12.26 -8.10
CA ILE A 117 15.77 12.90 -8.06
C ILE A 117 16.00 14.21 -7.29
N ARG A 118 16.09 15.33 -8.01
CA ARG A 118 16.08 16.65 -7.40
C ARG A 118 14.68 16.90 -6.86
N PHE A 119 14.50 16.78 -5.54
CA PHE A 119 13.35 17.40 -4.86
C PHE A 119 13.64 18.91 -4.75
N GLY A 120 12.96 19.70 -5.57
CA GLY A 120 12.81 21.12 -5.30
C GLY A 120 12.09 21.32 -3.97
N LYS A 121 12.50 22.33 -3.22
CA LYS A 121 11.81 22.75 -1.99
C LYS A 121 10.39 23.20 -2.36
N GLU A 122 9.43 22.31 -2.25
CA GLU A 122 8.01 22.66 -2.13
C GLU A 122 7.33 21.52 -1.34
N LEU A 123 6.64 21.93 -0.28
CA LEU A 123 5.80 21.08 0.54
C LEU A 123 4.88 20.25 -0.36
N LEU A 124 4.94 18.92 -0.26
CA LEU A 124 3.85 18.06 -0.72
C LEU A 124 2.69 18.24 0.27
N LEU A 125 1.79 19.16 -0.07
CA LEU A 125 0.42 19.12 0.39
C LEU A 125 -0.19 17.79 -0.05
N LEU A 126 -0.45 16.90 0.90
CA LEU A 126 -1.54 15.93 0.80
C LEU A 126 -2.83 16.75 0.84
N GLN A 127 -3.22 17.33 -0.29
CA GLN A 127 -4.62 17.73 -0.48
C GLN A 127 -5.42 16.43 -0.58
N VAL A 128 -6.00 16.00 0.54
CA VAL A 128 -7.26 15.25 0.51
C VAL A 128 -8.26 16.24 -0.08
N GLY A 129 -8.49 16.11 -1.39
CA GLY A 129 -9.44 16.94 -2.12
C GLY A 129 -10.79 16.90 -1.40
N GLY A 130 -11.36 18.09 -1.18
CA GLY A 130 -12.67 18.28 -0.59
C GLY A 130 -13.75 17.57 -1.41
N GLY A 131 -14.00 16.32 -1.09
CA GLY A 131 -15.19 15.57 -1.42
C GLY A 131 -15.64 14.88 -0.15
N LYS A 132 -16.94 14.81 0.11
CA LYS A 132 -17.49 14.04 1.23
C LYS A 132 -17.00 12.59 1.14
N VAL A 133 -16.07 12.21 1.99
CA VAL A 133 -15.61 10.83 2.14
C VAL A 133 -16.45 10.18 3.25
N GLU A 134 -17.54 9.52 2.86
CA GLU A 134 -18.21 8.53 3.72
C GLU A 134 -17.59 7.16 3.45
N ASN A 135 -16.40 6.92 4.01
CA ASN A 135 -15.74 5.61 3.95
C ASN A 135 -16.11 4.77 5.18
N SER A 136 -16.31 3.47 4.96
CA SER A 136 -16.39 2.48 6.05
C SER A 136 -15.05 1.74 6.14
N ILE A 137 -14.08 2.31 6.84
CA ILE A 137 -12.81 1.61 7.12
C ILE A 137 -13.02 0.71 8.34
N GLY A 138 -12.96 -0.60 8.12
CA GLY A 138 -13.11 -1.62 9.17
C GLY A 138 -11.79 -2.32 9.45
N VAL A 139 -11.21 -2.14 10.64
CA VAL A 139 -10.09 -2.97 11.09
C VAL A 139 -10.62 -4.06 12.00
N VAL A 140 -10.41 -5.31 11.58
CA VAL A 140 -10.91 -6.48 12.29
C VAL A 140 -9.75 -7.23 12.90
N ARG A 141 -9.74 -7.29 14.24
CA ARG A 141 -8.75 -8.05 15.00
C ARG A 141 -9.27 -9.48 15.16
N VAL A 142 -8.67 -10.44 14.46
CA VAL A 142 -9.08 -11.84 14.56
C VAL A 142 -8.33 -12.49 15.71
N GLY A 143 -8.99 -12.59 16.86
CA GLY A 143 -8.54 -13.41 17.99
C GLY A 143 -9.16 -14.80 17.92
N ARG A 144 -8.36 -15.87 17.87
CA ARG A 144 -8.86 -17.25 17.97
C ARG A 144 -8.97 -17.65 19.45
N VAL A 145 -10.11 -18.18 19.91
CA VAL A 145 -10.25 -18.71 21.30
C VAL A 145 -10.48 -20.23 21.31
N ARG A 146 -9.54 -20.90 21.98
CA ARG A 146 -9.50 -22.20 22.69
C ARG A 146 -10.20 -23.46 22.16
N ARG A 147 -9.38 -24.52 22.08
CA ARG A 147 -9.66 -25.81 22.74
C ARG A 147 -8.53 -26.14 23.72
N SER A 148 -8.86 -26.33 25.00
CA SER A 148 -7.98 -26.93 26.05
C SER A 148 -7.97 -28.45 25.82
N LYS A 149 -6.89 -29.23 25.97
CA LYS A 149 -5.94 -29.33 27.08
C LYS A 149 -4.52 -29.65 26.56
N ASN A 150 -3.51 -29.14 27.28
CA ASN A 150 -2.08 -29.44 27.17
C ASN A 150 -1.39 -29.15 25.83
N SER A 151 -0.91 -27.91 25.67
CA SER A 151 0.44 -27.61 25.17
C SER A 151 0.63 -26.09 25.14
N ASN A 152 1.78 -25.62 25.61
CA ASN A 152 2.16 -24.21 25.54
C ASN A 152 2.28 -23.77 24.07
N LYS A 153 1.27 -23.07 23.55
CA LYS A 153 1.37 -22.28 22.31
C LYS A 153 0.90 -20.86 22.58
N GLN A 154 1.79 -19.90 22.36
CA GLN A 154 1.53 -18.47 22.43
C GLN A 154 0.53 -18.09 21.33
N LEU A 155 -0.55 -17.43 21.71
CA LEU A 155 -1.64 -17.01 20.83
C LEU A 155 -1.21 -15.78 20.02
N GLN A 156 -0.99 -15.91 18.72
CA GLN A 156 -0.86 -14.75 17.82
C GLN A 156 -2.25 -14.41 17.24
N SER A 157 -2.76 -13.23 17.55
CA SER A 157 -3.93 -12.66 16.86
C SER A 157 -3.46 -12.04 15.55
N GLU A 158 -4.02 -12.46 14.42
CA GLU A 158 -3.79 -11.81 13.14
C GLU A 158 -4.83 -10.70 12.95
N THR A 159 -4.38 -9.45 12.83
CA THR A 159 -5.26 -8.32 12.49
C THR A 159 -5.38 -8.25 10.97
N GLY A 160 -6.60 -8.24 10.44
CA GLY A 160 -6.91 -7.96 9.05
C GLY A 160 -7.43 -6.53 8.88
N VAL A 161 -7.01 -5.85 7.82
CA VAL A 161 -7.51 -4.51 7.46
C VAL A 161 -8.50 -4.64 6.31
N ILE A 162 -9.68 -4.03 6.43
CA ILE A 162 -10.65 -3.97 5.34
C ILE A 162 -10.97 -2.52 5.04
N CYS A 163 -10.92 -2.19 3.76
CA CYS A 163 -11.38 -0.93 3.23
C CYS A 163 -12.45 -1.23 2.17
N GLN A 164 -13.69 -0.84 2.46
CA GLN A 164 -14.75 -0.77 1.46
C GLN A 164 -15.04 0.70 1.18
N CYS A 165 -14.86 1.08 -0.07
CA CYS A 165 -15.16 2.43 -0.53
C CYS A 165 -16.59 2.51 -1.06
N SER A 166 -17.19 3.69 -0.98
CA SER A 166 -18.44 4.00 -1.67
C SER A 166 -18.12 4.29 -3.14
N ILE A 167 -19.07 4.09 -4.05
CA ILE A 167 -18.89 4.42 -5.48
C ILE A 167 -18.48 5.90 -5.61
N GLY A 168 -17.32 6.15 -6.21
CA GLY A 168 -16.74 7.49 -6.34
C GLY A 168 -15.87 7.96 -5.16
N SER A 169 -15.61 7.11 -4.16
CA SER A 169 -14.59 7.34 -3.13
C SER A 169 -13.37 6.44 -3.33
N GLY A 170 -12.19 6.98 -3.03
CA GLY A 170 -10.95 6.34 -3.46
C GLY A 170 -9.69 6.93 -2.85
N PHE A 171 -8.56 6.34 -3.24
CA PHE A 171 -7.22 6.79 -2.89
C PHE A 171 -6.66 7.61 -4.04
N GLU A 172 -6.42 8.89 -3.80
CA GLU A 172 -5.91 9.80 -4.81
C GLU A 172 -4.51 10.28 -4.49
N GLY A 173 -3.59 10.04 -5.42
CA GLY A 173 -2.23 10.55 -5.33
C GLY A 173 -1.56 10.58 -6.70
N TYR A 174 -0.23 10.67 -6.67
CA TYR A 174 0.63 10.52 -7.84
C TYR A 174 1.57 9.36 -7.58
N GLN A 175 2.77 9.63 -7.08
CA GLN A 175 3.71 8.61 -6.67
C GLN A 175 3.35 8.08 -5.27
N ASP A 176 3.52 6.77 -5.05
CA ASP A 176 3.41 6.12 -3.73
C ASP A 176 2.05 6.38 -3.05
N THR A 177 0.95 6.22 -3.80
CA THR A 177 -0.41 6.59 -3.34
C THR A 177 -0.93 5.67 -2.23
N LEU A 178 -0.91 4.35 -2.44
CA LEU A 178 -1.46 3.36 -1.53
C LEU A 178 -0.35 2.46 -0.98
N TYR A 179 0.01 2.69 0.29
CA TYR A 179 1.01 1.88 0.98
C TYR A 179 0.38 0.69 1.72
N THR A 180 0.36 -0.46 1.06
CA THR A 180 -0.04 -1.76 1.61
C THR A 180 1.09 -2.38 2.46
N HIS A 181 1.39 -1.76 3.60
CA HIS A 181 2.59 -2.07 4.39
C HIS A 181 2.74 -3.55 4.78
N SER A 182 1.80 -4.12 5.55
CA SER A 182 1.89 -5.47 6.08
C SER A 182 0.52 -6.05 6.45
N ARG A 183 0.50 -7.33 6.89
CA ARG A 183 -0.70 -8.09 7.28
C ARG A 183 -1.64 -8.39 6.11
N LYS A 184 -2.79 -8.99 6.43
CA LYS A 184 -3.86 -9.32 5.49
C LYS A 184 -4.73 -8.08 5.25
N GLN A 185 -4.90 -7.69 4.00
CA GLN A 185 -5.67 -6.50 3.63
C GLN A 185 -6.65 -6.80 2.50
N LEU A 186 -7.86 -6.27 2.58
CA LEU A 186 -8.86 -6.30 1.51
C LEU A 186 -9.26 -4.86 1.15
N TYR A 187 -9.11 -4.50 -0.12
CA TYR A 187 -9.67 -3.28 -0.69
C TYR A 187 -10.77 -3.68 -1.67
N ARG A 188 -11.96 -3.11 -1.51
CA ARG A 188 -13.11 -3.46 -2.33
C ARG A 188 -13.89 -2.24 -2.79
N GLU A 189 -14.27 -2.24 -4.07
CA GLU A 189 -15.09 -1.18 -4.67
C GLU A 189 -14.45 0.21 -4.54
N CYS A 190 -13.11 0.27 -4.52
CA CYS A 190 -12.35 1.51 -4.38
C CYS A 190 -11.83 2.02 -5.71
N ASP A 191 -11.85 3.34 -5.89
CA ASP A 191 -11.12 4.00 -6.96
C ASP A 191 -9.68 4.31 -6.48
N ILE A 192 -8.67 4.02 -7.30
CA ILE A 192 -7.26 4.22 -6.93
C ILE A 192 -6.54 4.95 -8.05
N TYR A 193 -6.07 6.15 -7.78
CA TYR A 193 -5.43 7.02 -8.75
C TYR A 193 -3.96 7.23 -8.43
N GLY A 194 -3.09 7.08 -9.42
CA GLY A 194 -1.67 7.36 -9.23
C GLY A 194 -0.83 7.27 -10.49
N THR A 195 0.48 7.41 -10.34
CA THR A 195 1.45 7.42 -11.43
C THR A 195 2.54 6.37 -11.23
N VAL A 196 3.54 6.68 -10.39
CA VAL A 196 4.70 5.81 -10.13
C VAL A 196 4.47 5.01 -8.86
N ASP A 197 4.60 3.68 -8.94
CA ASP A 197 4.57 2.75 -7.80
C ASP A 197 3.36 2.97 -6.87
N PHE A 198 2.21 3.31 -7.44
CA PHE A 198 1.14 3.89 -6.64
C PHE A 198 0.35 2.87 -5.81
N ILE A 199 0.58 1.56 -6.00
CA ILE A 199 0.18 0.50 -5.06
C ILE A 199 1.45 -0.27 -4.67
N PHE A 200 1.92 -0.11 -3.44
CA PHE A 200 3.22 -0.66 -3.03
C PHE A 200 3.20 -1.24 -1.61
N GLY A 201 4.18 -2.06 -1.27
CA GLY A 201 4.34 -2.65 0.08
C GLY A 201 4.48 -4.18 0.11
N ASP A 202 4.40 -4.75 1.32
CA ASP A 202 4.60 -6.18 1.60
C ASP A 202 3.41 -6.81 2.36
N ALA A 203 2.21 -6.24 2.24
CA ALA A 203 1.00 -6.90 2.71
C ALA A 203 0.71 -8.19 1.92
N THR A 204 -0.10 -9.07 2.52
CA THR A 204 -0.90 -10.04 1.76
C THR A 204 -2.21 -9.32 1.45
N VAL A 205 -2.33 -8.75 0.25
CA VAL A 205 -3.45 -7.87 -0.10
C VAL A 205 -4.19 -8.37 -1.33
N VAL A 206 -5.53 -8.30 -1.27
CA VAL A 206 -6.41 -8.45 -2.44
C VAL A 206 -7.13 -7.14 -2.67
N LEU A 207 -7.07 -6.63 -3.90
CA LEU A 207 -7.90 -5.55 -4.40
C LEU A 207 -8.96 -6.20 -5.29
N GLN A 208 -10.24 -6.15 -4.89
CA GLN A 208 -11.34 -6.79 -5.60
C GLN A 208 -12.39 -5.79 -6.04
N ASN A 209 -12.81 -5.85 -7.31
CA ASN A 209 -13.82 -4.93 -7.87
C ASN A 209 -13.43 -3.45 -7.75
N CYS A 210 -12.13 -3.14 -7.77
CA CYS A 210 -11.64 -1.77 -7.72
C CYS A 210 -11.48 -1.18 -9.12
N ASN A 211 -11.52 0.14 -9.22
CA ASN A 211 -11.09 0.85 -10.42
C ASN A 211 -9.70 1.43 -10.20
N ILE A 212 -8.77 1.14 -11.09
CA ILE A 212 -7.37 1.55 -11.01
C ILE A 212 -7.11 2.51 -12.16
N TYR A 213 -6.77 3.75 -11.81
CA TYR A 213 -6.67 4.86 -12.73
C TYR A 213 -5.25 5.45 -12.80
N PRO A 214 -4.39 4.94 -13.70
CA PRO A 214 -3.12 5.60 -14.00
C PRO A 214 -3.36 7.02 -14.52
N ARG A 215 -2.71 8.00 -13.89
CA ARG A 215 -2.82 9.44 -14.19
C ARG A 215 -1.72 9.89 -15.16
N GLN A 216 -1.80 11.14 -15.62
CA GLN A 216 -0.70 11.76 -16.36
C GLN A 216 0.48 12.04 -15.41
N PRO A 217 1.67 11.42 -15.62
CA PRO A 217 2.85 11.70 -14.81
C PRO A 217 3.59 12.94 -15.34
N ASN A 218 4.76 13.28 -14.81
CA ASN A 218 5.59 14.31 -15.41
C ASN A 218 6.22 13.82 -16.73
N LYS A 219 6.56 14.75 -17.63
CA LYS A 219 7.20 14.43 -18.91
C LYS A 219 8.47 13.62 -18.70
N GLY A 220 8.55 12.46 -19.36
CA GLY A 220 9.68 11.53 -19.27
C GLY A 220 9.55 10.47 -18.17
N GLN A 221 8.53 10.56 -17.32
CA GLN A 221 8.18 9.48 -16.39
C GLN A 221 7.28 8.43 -17.07
N SER A 222 7.21 7.27 -16.44
CA SER A 222 6.31 6.18 -16.81
C SER A 222 5.42 5.86 -15.63
N ASN A 223 4.22 5.36 -15.88
CA ASN A 223 3.35 4.87 -14.83
C ASN A 223 3.70 3.43 -14.48
N VAL A 224 3.63 3.11 -13.21
CA VAL A 224 3.85 1.76 -12.68
C VAL A 224 2.80 1.51 -11.61
N ILE A 225 1.92 0.55 -11.86
CA ILE A 225 0.77 0.30 -10.97
C ILE A 225 1.24 -0.29 -9.65
N THR A 226 2.05 -1.35 -9.69
CA THR A 226 2.52 -2.01 -8.46
C THR A 226 4.03 -2.00 -8.23
N ALA A 227 4.42 -1.88 -6.97
CA ALA A 227 5.79 -2.07 -6.50
C ALA A 227 5.82 -2.92 -5.23
N GLN A 228 5.77 -4.24 -5.40
CA GLN A 228 5.69 -5.17 -4.27
C GLN A 228 7.08 -5.47 -3.68
N CYS A 229 7.20 -5.45 -2.35
CA CYS A 229 8.49 -5.55 -1.65
C CYS A 229 8.70 -6.82 -0.79
N ARG A 230 8.28 -7.98 -1.30
CA ARG A 230 8.59 -9.27 -0.65
C ARG A 230 10.09 -9.55 -0.68
N MET A 231 10.68 -9.59 0.52
CA MET A 231 12.13 -9.79 0.71
C MET A 231 12.57 -11.25 0.75
N TYR A 232 11.70 -12.17 1.17
CA TYR A 232 12.03 -13.57 1.41
C TYR A 232 11.02 -14.51 0.73
N PRO A 233 11.46 -15.68 0.22
CA PRO A 233 10.59 -16.59 -0.53
C PRO A 233 9.52 -17.24 0.35
N ASP A 234 9.82 -17.47 1.64
CA ASP A 234 8.93 -18.11 2.60
C ASP A 234 7.76 -17.21 3.02
N PHE A 235 7.85 -15.91 2.75
CA PHE A 235 6.78 -14.97 3.07
C PHE A 235 5.62 -15.18 2.10
N LYS A 236 4.41 -15.29 2.68
CA LYS A 236 3.16 -15.46 1.94
C LYS A 236 2.56 -14.12 1.45
N THR A 237 3.32 -13.05 1.52
CA THR A 237 2.92 -11.69 1.11
C THR A 237 2.88 -11.52 -0.41
N GLY A 238 2.19 -10.50 -0.88
CA GLY A 238 1.98 -10.25 -2.30
C GLY A 238 0.74 -9.41 -2.57
N ILE A 239 0.68 -8.82 -3.77
CA ILE A 239 -0.44 -8.03 -4.24
C ILE A 239 -1.25 -8.85 -5.25
N SER A 240 -2.53 -9.08 -4.98
CA SER A 240 -3.46 -9.71 -5.92
C SER A 240 -4.50 -8.67 -6.36
N ILE A 241 -4.58 -8.42 -7.66
CA ILE A 241 -5.55 -7.51 -8.29
C ILE A 241 -6.55 -8.39 -9.03
N HIS A 242 -7.78 -8.43 -8.52
CA HIS A 242 -8.78 -9.43 -8.89
C HIS A 242 -10.10 -8.78 -9.32
N ASN A 243 -10.49 -9.01 -10.57
CA ASN A 243 -11.73 -8.46 -11.14
C ASN A 243 -11.82 -6.93 -11.01
N CYS A 244 -10.70 -6.26 -11.28
CA CYS A 244 -10.60 -4.80 -11.31
C CYS A 244 -10.66 -4.27 -12.74
N THR A 245 -10.99 -2.99 -12.87
CA THR A 245 -10.92 -2.23 -14.13
C THR A 245 -9.68 -1.34 -14.11
N ILE A 246 -8.85 -1.41 -15.15
CA ILE A 246 -7.63 -0.61 -15.28
C ILE A 246 -7.73 0.27 -16.52
N GLU A 247 -7.95 1.56 -16.32
CA GLU A 247 -8.18 2.52 -17.40
C GLU A 247 -7.42 3.83 -17.14
N PRO A 248 -6.97 4.55 -18.18
CA PRO A 248 -6.30 5.83 -17.99
C PRO A 248 -7.29 6.86 -17.46
N THR A 249 -6.81 7.83 -16.67
CA THR A 249 -7.62 9.04 -16.45
C THR A 249 -7.82 9.80 -17.77
N PRO A 250 -8.87 10.64 -17.88
CA PRO A 250 -9.08 11.45 -19.09
C PRO A 250 -7.86 12.29 -19.50
N GLU A 251 -7.08 12.79 -18.54
CA GLU A 251 -5.87 13.57 -18.79
C GLU A 251 -4.75 12.70 -19.38
N LEU A 252 -4.61 11.46 -18.90
CA LEU A 252 -3.64 10.52 -19.48
C LEU A 252 -4.06 10.09 -20.88
N ALA A 253 -5.35 9.81 -21.09
CA ALA A 253 -5.91 9.41 -22.38
C ALA A 253 -5.75 10.50 -23.45
N SER A 254 -5.84 11.77 -23.04
CA SER A 254 -5.68 12.96 -23.90
C SER A 254 -4.26 13.55 -23.89
N SER A 255 -3.28 12.85 -23.30
CA SER A 255 -1.92 13.36 -23.13
C SER A 255 -1.25 13.69 -24.46
N ASN A 256 -0.67 14.89 -24.55
CA ASN A 256 0.10 15.37 -25.71
C ASN A 256 1.46 14.66 -25.90
N TYR A 257 1.82 13.73 -25.03
CA TYR A 257 3.01 12.91 -25.15
C TYR A 257 2.74 11.48 -24.71
N LYS A 258 3.49 10.55 -25.30
CA LYS A 258 3.38 9.12 -25.03
C LYS A 258 3.88 8.81 -23.61
N VAL A 259 3.00 8.27 -22.79
CA VAL A 259 3.30 7.76 -21.45
C VAL A 259 3.23 6.24 -21.52
N LYS A 260 4.27 5.57 -21.02
CA LYS A 260 4.25 4.11 -20.86
C LYS A 260 3.66 3.77 -19.50
N THR A 261 2.75 2.79 -19.46
CA THR A 261 2.15 2.31 -18.22
C THR A 261 2.46 0.82 -18.07
N TYR A 262 3.01 0.42 -16.93
CA TYR A 262 3.36 -0.96 -16.62
C TYR A 262 2.54 -1.47 -15.44
N LEU A 263 2.25 -2.77 -15.44
CA LEU A 263 1.55 -3.49 -14.38
C LEU A 263 2.32 -3.46 -13.06
N GLY A 264 3.64 -3.46 -13.10
CA GLY A 264 4.45 -3.33 -11.90
C GLY A 264 5.95 -3.47 -12.13
N ARG A 265 6.72 -3.29 -11.06
CA ARG A 265 8.18 -3.48 -11.02
C ARG A 265 8.68 -4.02 -9.67
N PRO A 266 9.73 -4.86 -9.65
CA PRO A 266 10.10 -5.58 -8.44
C PRO A 266 10.91 -4.70 -7.49
N TRP A 267 10.24 -4.09 -6.50
CA TRP A 267 10.94 -3.30 -5.47
C TRP A 267 11.90 -4.17 -4.64
N LYS A 268 11.58 -5.47 -4.49
CA LYS A 268 12.44 -6.45 -3.81
C LYS A 268 12.62 -7.75 -4.59
N LYS A 269 13.61 -8.53 -4.15
CA LYS A 269 14.11 -9.74 -4.84
C LYS A 269 13.03 -10.79 -5.13
N TYR A 270 12.07 -10.99 -4.24
CA TYR A 270 11.01 -11.99 -4.41
C TYR A 270 9.65 -11.36 -4.68
N SER A 271 9.64 -10.16 -5.28
CA SER A 271 8.42 -9.40 -5.57
C SER A 271 7.33 -10.27 -6.17
N ARG A 272 6.10 -10.14 -5.66
CA ARG A 272 4.98 -10.99 -6.06
C ARG A 272 3.71 -10.18 -6.31
N THR A 273 3.30 -10.12 -7.57
CA THR A 273 2.08 -9.43 -8.01
C THR A 273 1.32 -10.31 -8.99
N ILE A 274 0.01 -10.43 -8.82
CA ILE A 274 -0.85 -11.25 -9.66
C ILE A 274 -2.04 -10.42 -10.14
N TYR A 275 -2.33 -10.47 -11.44
CA TYR A 275 -3.52 -9.88 -12.06
C TYR A 275 -4.47 -10.97 -12.56
N ILE A 276 -5.65 -11.07 -11.96
CA ILE A 276 -6.64 -12.13 -12.15
C ILE A 276 -7.95 -11.51 -12.65
N GLN A 277 -8.43 -11.92 -13.83
CA GLN A 277 -9.77 -11.60 -14.34
C GLN A 277 -10.07 -10.09 -14.45
N ASN A 278 -9.04 -9.28 -14.74
CA ASN A 278 -9.20 -7.83 -14.85
C ASN A 278 -9.61 -7.41 -16.25
N SER A 279 -10.27 -6.24 -16.36
CA SER A 279 -10.41 -5.51 -17.62
C SER A 279 -9.27 -4.50 -17.74
N MET A 280 -8.47 -4.61 -18.81
CA MET A 280 -7.28 -3.79 -19.03
C MET A 280 -7.42 -2.94 -20.30
N GLY A 281 -7.42 -1.62 -20.12
CA GLY A 281 -7.39 -0.66 -21.22
C GLY A 281 -6.11 -0.74 -22.06
N SER A 282 -6.11 -0.10 -23.23
CA SER A 282 -4.96 -0.13 -24.17
C SER A 282 -3.72 0.63 -23.67
N LEU A 283 -3.78 1.26 -22.50
CA LEU A 283 -2.67 2.03 -21.93
C LEU A 283 -1.49 1.15 -21.46
N ILE A 284 -1.75 -0.13 -21.18
CA ILE A 284 -0.72 -1.05 -20.68
C ILE A 284 0.29 -1.32 -21.80
N ASP A 285 1.56 -1.04 -21.52
CA ASP A 285 2.65 -1.30 -22.46
C ASP A 285 2.69 -2.79 -22.80
N PRO A 286 2.91 -3.19 -24.07
CA PRO A 286 2.91 -4.59 -24.47
C PRO A 286 3.91 -5.47 -23.70
N ALA A 287 5.01 -4.89 -23.21
CA ALA A 287 5.96 -5.59 -22.32
C ALA A 287 5.33 -5.98 -20.97
N GLY A 288 4.30 -5.25 -20.52
CA GLY A 288 3.53 -5.46 -19.30
C GLY A 288 4.26 -5.04 -18.03
N TRP A 289 5.51 -5.46 -17.86
CA TRP A 289 6.26 -5.32 -16.61
C TRP A 289 7.55 -4.55 -16.82
N LEU A 290 7.97 -3.79 -15.81
CA LEU A 290 9.18 -2.96 -15.85
C LEU A 290 10.26 -3.50 -14.92
N ALA A 291 11.48 -3.68 -15.42
CA ALA A 291 12.60 -4.09 -14.58
C ALA A 291 12.96 -2.97 -13.60
N TRP A 292 13.30 -3.33 -12.35
CA TRP A 292 13.74 -2.35 -11.36
C TRP A 292 15.11 -1.76 -11.73
N SER A 293 16.08 -2.64 -11.99
CA SER A 293 17.42 -2.28 -12.44
C SER A 293 18.14 -3.50 -13.00
N GLY A 294 18.51 -3.46 -14.28
CA GLY A 294 19.20 -4.59 -14.93
C GLY A 294 18.40 -5.89 -14.83
N ASP A 295 19.09 -6.95 -14.40
CA ASP A 295 18.54 -8.30 -14.19
C ASP A 295 18.07 -8.57 -12.75
N PHE A 296 18.03 -7.56 -11.89
CA PHE A 296 17.60 -7.70 -10.50
C PHE A 296 16.19 -8.29 -10.40
N ALA A 297 16.07 -9.32 -9.56
CA ALA A 297 14.83 -10.03 -9.23
C ALA A 297 14.15 -10.78 -10.39
N LEU A 298 14.58 -10.63 -11.65
CA LEU A 298 13.83 -11.13 -12.82
C LEU A 298 13.64 -12.66 -12.82
N SER A 299 14.55 -13.40 -12.18
CA SER A 299 14.46 -14.86 -12.03
C SER A 299 13.80 -15.33 -10.73
N THR A 300 13.60 -14.45 -9.77
CA THR A 300 13.13 -14.80 -8.41
C THR A 300 11.78 -14.17 -8.04
N LEU A 301 11.36 -13.13 -8.76
CA LEU A 301 10.01 -12.57 -8.66
C LEU A 301 8.96 -13.59 -9.12
N TYR A 302 7.70 -13.36 -8.74
CA TYR A 302 6.56 -14.12 -9.23
C TYR A 302 5.49 -13.15 -9.72
N TYR A 303 5.53 -12.85 -11.01
CA TYR A 303 4.56 -11.98 -11.67
C TYR A 303 3.65 -12.82 -12.54
N ALA A 304 2.35 -12.71 -12.34
CA ALA A 304 1.41 -13.59 -13.01
C ALA A 304 0.17 -12.88 -13.54
N GLU A 305 -0.32 -13.36 -14.67
CA GLU A 305 -1.56 -12.91 -15.31
C GLU A 305 -2.48 -14.12 -15.55
N TYR A 306 -3.77 -13.98 -15.23
CA TYR A 306 -4.80 -15.01 -15.47
C TYR A 306 -6.08 -14.38 -16.02
N ASN A 307 -6.52 -14.85 -17.19
CA ASN A 307 -7.82 -14.55 -17.79
C ASN A 307 -8.20 -13.05 -17.79
N ASN A 308 -7.23 -12.17 -18.02
CA ASN A 308 -7.48 -10.74 -18.16
C ASN A 308 -8.06 -10.43 -19.56
N THR A 309 -8.96 -9.46 -19.63
CA THR A 309 -9.66 -9.04 -20.86
C THR A 309 -9.31 -7.59 -21.22
N GLY A 310 -9.72 -7.14 -22.40
CA GLY A 310 -9.45 -5.78 -22.88
C GLY A 310 -8.18 -5.68 -23.74
N LEU A 311 -7.94 -4.51 -24.32
CA LEU A 311 -6.87 -4.30 -25.29
C LEU A 311 -5.46 -4.39 -24.66
N GLY A 312 -5.33 -4.07 -23.37
CA GLY A 312 -4.07 -4.16 -22.62
C GLY A 312 -3.73 -5.55 -22.11
N SER A 313 -4.64 -6.53 -22.20
CA SER A 313 -4.44 -7.86 -21.63
C SER A 313 -3.66 -8.83 -22.53
N ASN A 314 -3.36 -8.43 -23.78
CA ASN A 314 -2.61 -9.27 -24.70
C ASN A 314 -1.21 -9.58 -24.13
N ASN A 315 -0.96 -10.86 -23.85
CA ASN A 315 0.27 -11.33 -23.21
C ASN A 315 1.33 -11.89 -24.19
N THR A 316 1.06 -11.88 -25.50
CA THR A 316 1.95 -12.48 -26.52
C THR A 316 3.32 -11.80 -26.64
N THR A 317 3.41 -10.52 -26.26
CA THR A 317 4.64 -9.70 -26.35
C THR A 317 5.19 -9.31 -24.99
N ARG A 318 4.75 -9.98 -23.92
CA ARG A 318 5.22 -9.71 -22.56
C ARG A 318 6.70 -10.02 -22.42
N VAL A 319 7.30 -9.47 -21.38
CA VAL A 319 8.68 -9.78 -20.99
C VAL A 319 8.92 -11.28 -20.85
N GLN A 320 10.11 -11.74 -21.26
CA GLN A 320 10.51 -13.16 -21.21
C GLN A 320 11.28 -13.49 -19.93
N TRP A 321 10.88 -12.92 -18.80
CA TRP A 321 11.58 -13.14 -17.53
C TRP A 321 11.23 -14.51 -16.94
N PRO A 322 12.18 -15.24 -16.34
CA PRO A 322 11.87 -16.54 -15.73
C PRO A 322 10.81 -16.47 -14.62
N GLY A 323 10.69 -15.34 -13.91
CA GLY A 323 9.68 -15.11 -12.88
C GLY A 323 8.32 -14.61 -13.40
N TYR A 324 8.17 -14.40 -14.72
CA TYR A 324 6.89 -14.03 -15.32
C TYR A 324 6.13 -15.28 -15.77
N HIS A 325 4.82 -15.32 -15.47
CA HIS A 325 3.98 -16.49 -15.71
C HIS A 325 2.61 -16.10 -16.26
N VAL A 326 2.18 -16.79 -17.31
CA VAL A 326 0.74 -16.89 -17.64
C VAL A 326 0.23 -18.16 -16.99
N ILE A 327 -0.61 -18.01 -15.98
CA ILE A 327 -1.01 -19.11 -15.09
C ILE A 327 -2.37 -19.69 -15.50
N ASN A 328 -2.72 -20.86 -14.96
CA ASN A 328 -4.04 -21.49 -15.16
C ASN A 328 -4.98 -21.23 -13.97
N ALA A 329 -6.23 -21.70 -14.06
CA ALA A 329 -7.26 -21.51 -13.04
C ALA A 329 -6.86 -22.08 -11.66
N ARG A 330 -6.15 -23.22 -11.64
CA ARG A 330 -5.72 -23.88 -10.40
C ARG A 330 -4.70 -23.03 -9.65
N ASP A 331 -3.74 -22.48 -10.38
CA ASP A 331 -2.71 -21.61 -9.81
C ASP A 331 -3.30 -20.26 -9.39
N ALA A 332 -4.19 -19.69 -10.22
CA ALA A 332 -4.88 -18.44 -9.93
C ALA A 332 -5.76 -18.53 -8.67
N ALA A 333 -6.40 -19.68 -8.43
CA ALA A 333 -7.23 -19.89 -7.25
C ALA A 333 -6.47 -19.67 -5.93
N ASN A 334 -5.14 -19.88 -5.89
CA ASN A 334 -4.32 -19.65 -4.69
C ASN A 334 -4.22 -18.16 -4.29
N PHE A 335 -4.52 -17.25 -5.23
CA PHE A 335 -4.39 -15.81 -5.07
C PHE A 335 -5.76 -15.10 -4.92
N THR A 336 -6.82 -15.87 -4.72
CA THR A 336 -8.19 -15.38 -4.44
C THR A 336 -8.39 -15.05 -2.96
N ILE A 337 -9.49 -14.39 -2.60
CA ILE A 337 -9.76 -13.98 -1.21
C ILE A 337 -9.79 -15.18 -0.25
N SER A 338 -10.48 -16.27 -0.61
CA SER A 338 -10.62 -17.44 0.27
C SER A 338 -9.27 -18.13 0.54
N ASN A 339 -8.38 -18.21 -0.45
CA ASN A 339 -7.11 -18.93 -0.29
C ASN A 339 -5.93 -18.03 0.13
N PHE A 340 -5.85 -16.81 -0.40
CA PHE A 340 -4.71 -15.92 -0.17
C PHE A 340 -4.84 -15.15 1.14
N LEU A 341 -6.03 -14.60 1.42
CA LEU A 341 -6.31 -13.89 2.66
C LEU A 341 -6.86 -14.80 3.76
N GLU A 342 -7.16 -16.06 3.43
CA GLU A 342 -7.97 -16.93 4.29
C GLU A 342 -9.27 -16.22 4.71
N GLY A 343 -9.85 -15.47 3.75
CA GLY A 343 -10.92 -14.48 3.96
C GLY A 343 -12.15 -15.05 4.66
N ASP A 344 -12.50 -16.29 4.34
CA ASP A 344 -13.68 -16.99 4.86
C ASP A 344 -13.67 -17.11 6.39
N ASN A 345 -12.49 -17.05 7.02
CA ASN A 345 -12.35 -17.15 8.47
C ASN A 345 -12.72 -15.86 9.21
N TRP A 346 -12.77 -14.72 8.54
CA TRP A 346 -12.87 -13.42 9.22
C TRP A 346 -13.72 -12.37 8.52
N LEU A 347 -13.80 -12.37 7.19
CA LEU A 347 -14.62 -11.43 6.42
C LEU A 347 -16.13 -11.55 6.68
N PRO A 348 -16.73 -12.74 6.90
CA PRO A 348 -18.17 -12.81 7.21
C PRO A 348 -18.59 -12.03 8.45
N ASN A 349 -17.69 -11.87 9.44
CA ASN A 349 -17.96 -11.15 10.68
C ASN A 349 -17.95 -9.62 10.50
N THR A 350 -17.57 -9.12 9.32
CA THR A 350 -17.36 -7.68 9.08
C THR A 350 -18.52 -7.06 8.33
N GLY A 351 -19.41 -7.88 7.75
CA GLY A 351 -20.53 -7.44 6.93
C GLY A 351 -20.13 -6.98 5.52
N VAL A 352 -18.83 -6.95 5.20
CA VAL A 352 -18.35 -6.56 3.87
C VAL A 352 -18.59 -7.70 2.89
N PRO A 353 -19.32 -7.46 1.77
CA PRO A 353 -19.49 -8.49 0.75
C PRO A 353 -18.13 -8.81 0.11
N TYR A 354 -17.90 -10.06 -0.29
CA TYR A 354 -16.70 -10.43 -1.04
C TYR A 354 -16.99 -11.67 -1.89
N THR A 355 -16.23 -11.84 -2.97
CA THR A 355 -16.24 -13.07 -3.76
C THR A 355 -14.99 -13.88 -3.42
N GLY A 356 -15.19 -15.05 -2.82
CA GLY A 356 -14.11 -15.87 -2.28
C GLY A 356 -13.16 -16.45 -3.32
N GLY A 357 -13.71 -16.95 -4.43
CA GLY A 357 -12.98 -17.64 -5.50
C GLY A 357 -12.85 -16.84 -6.80
N LEU A 358 -12.55 -17.54 -7.91
CA LEU A 358 -12.55 -16.96 -9.26
C LEU A 358 -13.98 -16.65 -9.72
N ILE A 359 -14.13 -15.66 -10.61
CA ILE A 359 -15.43 -15.10 -11.07
C ILE A 359 -15.82 -15.60 -12.45
#